data_AF-A0A919YBP1-F1
#
_entry.id   AF-A0A919YBP1-F1
#
_cell.length_a   1.000
_cell.length_b   1.000
_cell.length_c   1.000
_cell.angle_alpha   90.00
_cell.angle_beta   90.00
_cell.angle_gamma   90.00
#
_symmetry.space_group_name_H-M   'P 1'
#
loop_
_entity.id
_entity.type
_entity.pdbx_description
1 polymer ?
#
loop_
_entity_poly.entity_id
_entity_poly.type
_entity_poly.pdbx_seq_one_letter_code
_entity_poly.pdbx_strand_id
1 'polypeptide(L)'
;MLFMPALSSFNGWDEHPGEIDSSAFVRCVFEQILLQDENRAWIQIKIQNVILLKDACAVWPESDGSGCLDSFQIFRDNDVLRYNGWMLLSASTEGDLGTWALIKKKNERHHLVALGDWGFHYDIVYGGNKIIPEEELNKLLIK
;
A
#
# COMPACT_ATOMS: atom_id res chain seq x y z
N MET A 1 0.70 -0.67 10.51
CA MET A 1 1.32 0.51 9.87
C MET A 1 2.09 0.05 8.66
N LEU A 2 2.06 0.81 7.57
CA LEU A 2 2.98 0.63 6.45
C LEU A 2 4.27 1.42 6.76
N PHE A 3 5.39 0.74 6.72
CA PHE A 3 6.71 1.34 6.72
C PHE A 3 7.20 1.45 5.27
N MET A 4 7.59 2.65 4.88
CA MET A 4 8.27 2.94 3.62
C MET A 4 9.67 3.46 3.94
N PRO A 5 10.72 3.05 3.20
CA PRO A 5 12.03 3.65 3.35
C PRO A 5 12.01 5.13 2.94
N ALA A 6 13.10 5.86 3.26
CA ALA A 6 13.07 7.31 3.31
C ALA A 6 12.66 7.97 1.97
N LEU A 7 13.20 7.52 0.84
CA LEU A 7 12.97 8.20 -0.44
C LEU A 7 11.50 8.06 -0.88
N SER A 8 10.98 6.84 -0.83
CA SER A 8 9.58 6.56 -1.14
C SER A 8 8.61 7.10 -0.10
N SER A 9 9.02 7.26 1.16
CA SER A 9 8.20 7.94 2.17
C SER A 9 7.99 9.43 1.86
N PHE A 10 8.92 10.08 1.15
CA PHE A 10 8.80 11.49 0.78
C PHE A 10 8.19 11.69 -0.61
N ASN A 11 8.60 10.89 -1.60
CA ASN A 11 8.22 11.10 -3.00
C ASN A 11 7.49 9.90 -3.63
N GLY A 12 7.03 8.94 -2.82
CA GLY A 12 6.28 7.79 -3.30
C GLY A 12 7.13 6.70 -3.98
N TRP A 13 6.51 5.54 -4.21
CA TRP A 13 7.13 4.44 -4.96
C TRP A 13 7.13 4.68 -6.47
N ASP A 14 6.38 5.67 -6.96
CA ASP A 14 6.38 6.10 -8.34
C ASP A 14 7.71 6.74 -8.73
N GLU A 15 8.30 7.57 -7.85
CA GLU A 15 9.66 8.09 -8.05
C GLU A 15 10.76 7.11 -7.60
N HIS A 16 10.49 6.31 -6.57
CA HIS A 16 11.46 5.40 -5.96
C HIS A 16 11.00 3.94 -5.89
N PRO A 17 10.72 3.29 -7.03
CA PRO A 17 10.14 1.94 -7.05
C PRO A 17 11.09 0.85 -6.54
N GLY A 18 12.40 1.12 -6.51
CA GLY A 18 13.40 0.21 -5.92
C GLY A 18 13.23 -0.04 -4.43
N GLU A 19 12.46 0.80 -3.72
CA GLU A 19 12.21 0.67 -2.29
C GLU A 19 10.97 -0.17 -1.93
N ILE A 20 10.19 -0.62 -2.93
CA ILE A 20 8.98 -1.44 -2.72
C ILE A 20 9.33 -2.70 -1.91
N ASP A 21 10.37 -3.44 -2.32
CA ASP A 21 10.76 -4.70 -1.66
C ASP A 21 11.32 -4.52 -0.23
N SER A 22 11.72 -3.30 0.12
CA SER A 22 12.22 -2.94 1.46
C SER A 22 11.15 -2.31 2.35
N SER A 23 9.98 -2.00 1.79
CA SER A 23 8.81 -1.57 2.54
C SER A 23 8.18 -2.73 3.30
N ALA A 24 7.42 -2.44 4.35
CA ALA A 24 6.91 -3.47 5.25
C ALA A 24 5.59 -3.11 5.92
N PHE A 25 4.75 -4.11 6.19
CA PHE A 25 3.71 -3.98 7.21
C PHE A 25 4.30 -4.28 8.58
N VAL A 26 4.20 -3.30 9.47
CA VAL A 26 4.70 -3.36 10.83
C VAL A 26 3.52 -3.38 11.79
N ARG A 27 3.47 -4.43 12.61
CA ARG A 27 2.60 -4.49 13.79
C ARG A 27 3.42 -4.04 14.98
N CYS A 28 3.02 -2.95 15.60
CA CYS A 28 3.64 -2.41 16.79
C CYS A 28 2.59 -2.10 17.86
N VAL A 29 3.04 -2.01 19.10
CA VAL A 29 2.21 -1.61 20.23
C VAL A 29 2.89 -0.43 20.91
N PHE A 30 2.08 0.58 21.26
CA PHE A 30 2.52 1.67 22.10
C PHE A 30 2.84 1.15 23.51
N GLU A 31 4.03 1.45 24.03
CA GLU A 31 4.42 1.05 25.38
C GLU A 31 4.24 2.18 26.37
N GLN A 32 4.89 3.33 26.12
CA GLN A 32 4.86 4.46 27.04
C GLN A 32 5.26 5.78 26.36
N ILE A 33 4.92 6.89 27.00
CA ILE A 33 5.48 8.21 26.68
C ILE A 33 6.78 8.37 27.48
N LEU A 34 7.88 8.65 26.79
CA LEU A 34 9.19 8.89 27.42
C LEU A 34 9.35 10.34 27.86
N LEU A 35 8.87 11.27 27.03
CA LEU A 35 8.93 12.70 27.27
C LEU A 35 7.76 13.36 26.53
N GLN A 36 7.13 14.35 27.13
CA GLN A 36 6.10 15.16 26.50
C GLN A 36 6.28 16.63 26.86
N ASP A 37 6.17 17.49 25.87
CA ASP A 37 6.04 18.94 26.04
C ASP A 37 4.72 19.43 25.41
N GLU A 38 4.50 20.75 25.38
CA GLU A 38 3.26 21.34 24.85
C GLU A 38 3.04 21.06 23.35
N ASN A 39 4.10 20.72 22.60
CA ASN A 39 4.07 20.58 21.15
C ASN A 39 4.30 19.14 20.67
N ARG A 40 4.94 18.28 21.47
CA ARG A 40 5.35 16.93 21.03
C ARG A 40 5.46 15.93 22.17
N ALA A 41 5.39 14.65 21.79
CA ALA A 41 5.68 13.52 22.66
C ALA A 41 6.69 12.58 21.99
N TRP A 42 7.69 12.15 22.76
CA TRP A 42 8.53 11.01 22.44
C TRP A 42 7.87 9.77 22.99
N ILE A 43 7.55 8.83 22.11
CA ILE A 43 6.90 7.57 22.48
C ILE A 43 7.86 6.40 22.30
N GLN A 44 7.76 5.45 23.21
CA GLN A 44 8.35 4.14 23.04
C GLN A 44 7.30 3.20 22.45
N ILE A 45 7.69 2.51 21.37
CA ILE A 45 6.87 1.47 20.75
C ILE A 45 7.64 0.15 20.73
N LYS A 46 6.91 -0.95 20.84
CA LYS A 46 7.44 -2.29 20.64
C LYS A 46 6.99 -2.84 19.30
N ILE A 47 7.94 -3.20 18.45
CA ILE A 47 7.68 -3.92 17.22
C ILE A 47 7.35 -5.38 17.58
N GLN A 48 6.15 -5.83 17.20
CA GLN A 48 5.71 -7.20 17.42
C GLN A 48 5.96 -8.09 16.21
N ASN A 49 5.76 -7.56 15.01
CA ASN A 49 5.93 -8.30 13.77
C ASN A 49 6.25 -7.36 12.62
N VAL A 50 7.05 -7.84 11.67
CA VAL A 50 7.41 -7.15 10.44
C VAL A 50 7.21 -8.11 9.27
N ILE A 51 6.46 -7.69 8.27
CA ILE A 51 6.27 -8.43 7.02
C ILE A 51 6.72 -7.53 5.88
N LEU A 52 7.87 -7.84 5.29
CA LEU A 52 8.34 -7.13 4.10
C LEU A 52 7.36 -7.37 2.94
N LEU A 53 7.12 -6.35 2.11
CA LEU A 53 6.18 -6.48 0.99
C LEU A 53 6.60 -7.58 0.01
N LYS A 54 7.91 -7.76 -0.19
CA LYS A 54 8.44 -8.83 -1.03
C LYS A 54 8.03 -10.24 -0.56
N ASP A 55 7.86 -10.43 0.74
CA ASP A 55 7.56 -11.70 1.39
C ASP A 55 6.05 -11.89 1.68
N ALA A 56 5.26 -10.82 1.53
CA ALA A 56 3.82 -10.80 1.83
C ALA A 56 3.04 -11.98 1.22
N CYS A 57 3.25 -12.27 -0.06
CA CYS A 57 2.57 -13.37 -0.77
C CYS A 57 3.02 -14.78 -0.35
N ALA A 58 4.07 -14.90 0.47
CA ALA A 58 4.51 -16.16 1.07
C ALA A 58 4.00 -16.30 2.52
N VAL A 59 3.79 -15.18 3.22
CA VAL A 59 3.35 -15.15 4.62
C VAL A 59 1.83 -15.17 4.75
N TRP A 60 1.11 -14.40 3.91
CA TRP A 60 -0.34 -14.29 4.00
C TRP A 60 -1.06 -15.30 3.12
N PRO A 61 -2.17 -15.90 3.62
CA PRO A 61 -2.97 -16.81 2.84
C PRO A 61 -3.60 -16.08 1.65
N GLU A 62 -3.64 -16.75 0.51
CA GLU A 62 -4.37 -16.28 -0.66
C GLU A 62 -5.87 -16.25 -0.36
N SER A 63 -6.54 -15.20 -0.82
CA SER A 63 -8.01 -15.10 -0.75
C SER A 63 -8.56 -14.32 -1.95
N ASP A 64 -9.87 -14.44 -2.19
CA ASP A 64 -10.55 -13.69 -3.24
C ASP A 64 -10.43 -12.18 -2.99
N GLY A 65 -10.08 -11.47 -4.07
CA GLY A 65 -9.87 -10.03 -4.14
C GLY A 65 -10.86 -9.31 -5.04
N SER A 66 -11.93 -9.98 -5.48
CA SER A 66 -13.00 -9.37 -6.27
C SER A 66 -13.56 -8.11 -5.60
N GLY A 67 -13.64 -7.01 -6.34
CA GLY A 67 -14.17 -5.71 -5.89
C GLY A 67 -13.20 -4.91 -5.01
N CYS A 68 -12.00 -5.42 -4.73
CA CYS A 68 -11.01 -4.67 -3.94
C CYS A 68 -10.50 -3.41 -4.66
N LEU A 69 -10.66 -3.30 -5.99
CA LEU A 69 -10.27 -2.11 -6.75
C LEU A 69 -11.48 -1.22 -7.12
N ASP A 70 -12.66 -1.45 -6.54
CA ASP A 70 -13.86 -0.63 -6.81
C ASP A 70 -13.66 0.85 -6.41
N SER A 71 -12.78 1.13 -5.45
CA SER A 71 -12.40 2.51 -5.06
C SER A 71 -11.84 3.32 -6.21
N PHE A 72 -11.24 2.69 -7.23
CA PHE A 72 -10.68 3.38 -8.40
C PHE A 72 -11.76 3.91 -9.36
N GLN A 73 -12.99 3.38 -9.30
CA GLN A 73 -14.04 3.69 -10.28
C GLN A 73 -14.56 5.12 -10.18
N ILE A 74 -14.38 5.79 -9.03
CA ILE A 74 -14.82 7.18 -8.83
C ILE A 74 -13.89 8.20 -9.48
N PHE A 75 -12.68 7.79 -9.87
CA PHE A 75 -11.68 8.66 -10.46
C PHE A 75 -11.73 8.59 -11.99
N ARG A 76 -11.51 9.75 -12.64
CA ARG A 76 -11.49 9.83 -14.11
C ARG A 76 -10.33 9.04 -14.69
N ASP A 77 -9.15 9.30 -14.15
CA ASP A 77 -7.89 8.76 -14.63
C ASP A 77 -7.14 8.09 -13.48
N ASN A 78 -6.24 7.18 -13.84
CA ASN A 78 -5.33 6.51 -12.94
C ASN A 78 -3.96 6.36 -13.59
N ASP A 79 -2.92 6.44 -12.78
CA ASP A 79 -1.55 6.21 -13.18
C ASP A 79 -1.15 4.77 -12.92
N VAL A 80 -0.29 4.25 -13.78
CA VAL A 80 0.20 2.88 -13.72
C VAL A 80 1.72 2.87 -13.82
N LEU A 81 2.38 2.42 -12.75
CA LEU A 81 3.81 2.14 -12.76
C LEU A 81 4.06 0.64 -12.65
N ARG A 82 4.97 0.12 -13.47
CA ARG A 82 5.40 -1.29 -13.45
C ARG A 82 6.89 -1.37 -13.14
N TYR A 83 7.24 -2.19 -12.15
CA TYR A 83 8.63 -2.34 -11.72
C TYR A 83 8.89 -3.73 -11.13
N ASN A 84 9.83 -4.49 -11.68
CA ASN A 84 10.31 -5.76 -11.13
C ASN A 84 9.19 -6.74 -10.65
N GLY A 85 8.15 -6.93 -11.47
CA GLY A 85 7.01 -7.79 -11.12
C GLY A 85 5.96 -7.14 -10.21
N TRP A 86 6.17 -5.89 -9.81
CA TRP A 86 5.19 -5.04 -9.16
C TRP A 86 4.44 -4.17 -10.17
N MET A 87 3.20 -3.86 -9.83
CA MET A 87 2.37 -2.84 -10.45
C MET A 87 1.82 -1.95 -9.35
N LEU A 88 2.08 -0.66 -9.47
CA LEU A 88 1.47 0.38 -8.65
C LEU A 88 0.39 1.06 -9.50
N LEU A 89 -0.85 1.02 -9.00
CA LEU A 89 -1.95 1.82 -9.50
C LEU A 89 -2.15 2.98 -8.53
N SER A 90 -2.38 4.20 -9.03
CA SER A 90 -2.75 5.34 -8.20
C SER A 90 -3.78 6.20 -8.91
N ALA A 91 -4.74 6.72 -8.17
CA ALA A 91 -5.74 7.65 -8.69
C ALA A 91 -6.04 8.69 -7.61
N SER A 92 -6.18 9.95 -8.01
CA SER A 92 -6.51 11.02 -7.07
C SER A 92 -7.34 12.12 -7.72
N THR A 93 -8.02 12.92 -6.90
CA THR A 93 -8.65 14.19 -7.31
C THR A 93 -7.88 15.32 -6.67
N GLU A 94 -7.12 16.05 -7.49
CA GLU A 94 -6.31 17.22 -7.06
C GLU A 94 -5.37 16.95 -5.86
N GLY A 95 -5.05 15.68 -5.58
CA GLY A 95 -4.24 15.25 -4.44
C GLY A 95 -4.99 15.20 -3.09
N ASP A 96 -6.20 15.75 -2.99
CA ASP A 96 -6.96 15.85 -1.73
C ASP A 96 -7.56 14.52 -1.27
N LEU A 97 -7.97 13.70 -2.23
CA LEU A 97 -8.47 12.36 -2.00
C LEU A 97 -7.95 11.43 -3.08
N GLY A 98 -7.67 10.19 -2.70
CA GLY A 98 -7.15 9.23 -3.64
C GLY A 98 -7.06 7.83 -3.10
N THR A 99 -6.68 6.93 -3.99
CA THR A 99 -6.47 5.52 -3.71
C THR A 99 -5.23 5.05 -4.46
N TRP A 100 -4.51 4.10 -3.89
CA TRP A 100 -3.40 3.43 -4.55
C TRP A 100 -3.41 1.94 -4.22
N ALA A 101 -2.98 1.13 -5.18
CA ALA A 101 -2.94 -0.33 -5.07
C ALA A 101 -1.58 -0.84 -5.52
N LEU A 102 -0.94 -1.62 -4.66
CA LEU A 102 0.31 -2.30 -4.95
C LEU A 102 0.04 -3.79 -5.21
N ILE A 103 0.25 -4.20 -6.45
CA ILE A 103 -0.07 -5.51 -6.98
C ILE A 103 1.23 -6.23 -7.36
N LYS A 104 1.41 -7.47 -6.90
CA LYS A 104 2.52 -8.34 -7.27
C LYS A 104 2.07 -9.38 -8.29
N LYS A 105 2.80 -9.54 -9.39
CA LYS A 105 2.62 -10.67 -10.30
C LYS A 105 3.35 -11.91 -9.73
N LYS A 106 2.62 -12.99 -9.47
CA LYS A 106 3.16 -14.28 -8.97
C LYS A 106 2.39 -15.43 -9.61
N ASN A 107 3.09 -16.40 -10.19
CA ASN A 107 2.49 -17.58 -10.84
C ASN A 107 1.38 -17.22 -11.84
N GLU A 108 1.63 -16.23 -12.71
CA GLU A 108 0.66 -15.66 -13.67
C GLU A 108 -0.61 -15.03 -13.06
N ARG A 109 -0.70 -14.91 -11.74
CA ARG A 109 -1.80 -14.22 -11.04
C ARG A 109 -1.36 -12.86 -10.50
N HIS A 110 -2.32 -11.96 -10.37
CA HIS A 110 -2.14 -10.63 -9.80
C HIS A 110 -2.61 -10.63 -8.35
N HIS A 111 -1.66 -10.40 -7.45
CA HIS A 111 -1.90 -10.40 -6.01
C HIS A 111 -1.87 -8.96 -5.49
N LEU A 112 -3.00 -8.42 -5.06
CA LEU A 112 -3.04 -7.17 -4.32
C LEU A 112 -2.42 -7.39 -2.94
N VAL A 113 -1.30 -6.71 -2.72
CA VAL A 113 -0.47 -6.81 -1.51
C VAL A 113 -0.79 -5.69 -0.53
N ALA A 114 -0.99 -4.48 -1.06
CA ALA A 114 -1.35 -3.31 -0.28
C ALA A 114 -2.34 -2.44 -1.05
N LEU A 115 -3.32 -1.88 -0.33
CA LEU A 115 -4.29 -0.91 -0.82
C LEU A 115 -4.31 0.25 0.16
N GLY A 116 -4.11 1.47 -0.32
CA GLY A 116 -4.22 2.68 0.48
C GLY A 116 -5.32 3.58 -0.02
N ASP A 117 -6.07 4.17 0.91
CA ASP A 117 -7.06 5.20 0.64
C ASP A 117 -6.78 6.40 1.55
N TRP A 118 -6.81 7.60 0.98
CA TRP A 118 -6.66 8.83 1.75
C TRP A 118 -7.73 9.87 1.39
N GLY A 119 -7.99 10.74 2.35
CA GLY A 119 -8.83 11.91 2.21
C GLY A 119 -8.60 12.88 3.36
N PHE A 120 -9.43 13.92 3.46
CA PHE A 120 -9.25 15.00 4.44
C PHE A 120 -9.13 14.57 5.91
N HIS A 121 -9.66 13.40 6.27
CA HIS A 121 -9.76 12.94 7.66
C HIS A 121 -9.22 11.53 7.88
N TYR A 122 -8.62 10.92 6.87
CA TYR A 122 -8.12 9.55 6.97
C TYR A 122 -6.97 9.30 6.00
N ASP A 123 -6.08 8.43 6.42
CA ASP A 123 -5.02 7.83 5.62
C ASP A 123 -4.89 6.39 6.10
N ILE A 124 -5.41 5.46 5.33
CA ILE A 124 -5.59 4.07 5.73
C ILE A 124 -4.91 3.18 4.72
N VAL A 125 -4.14 2.21 5.22
CA VAL A 125 -3.51 1.18 4.41
C VAL A 125 -3.95 -0.21 4.87
N TYR A 126 -4.44 -0.99 3.93
CA TYR A 126 -4.80 -2.39 4.08
C TYR A 126 -3.72 -3.27 3.48
N GLY A 127 -3.33 -4.33 4.19
CA GLY A 127 -2.39 -5.35 3.71
C GLY A 127 -3.10 -6.69 3.51
N GLY A 128 -2.75 -7.40 2.45
CA GLY A 128 -3.36 -8.69 2.15
C GLY A 128 -2.63 -9.48 1.07
N ASN A 129 -3.17 -10.65 0.76
CA ASN A 129 -2.76 -11.45 -0.39
C ASN A 129 -4.02 -11.81 -1.18
N LYS A 130 -4.52 -10.83 -1.92
CA LYS A 130 -5.82 -10.85 -2.58
C LYS A 130 -5.64 -11.11 -4.06
N ILE A 131 -6.22 -12.19 -4.58
CA ILE A 131 -6.14 -12.50 -6.01
C ILE A 131 -7.14 -11.62 -6.74
N ILE A 132 -6.64 -10.71 -7.58
CA ILE A 132 -7.48 -9.80 -8.34
C ILE A 132 -7.93 -10.47 -9.64
N PRO A 133 -9.24 -10.49 -9.96
CA PRO A 133 -9.73 -10.95 -11.25
C PRO A 133 -9.12 -10.15 -12.40
N GLU A 134 -8.68 -10.84 -13.45
CA GLU A 134 -8.03 -10.20 -14.59
C GLU A 134 -8.93 -9.16 -15.29
N GLU A 135 -10.24 -9.45 -15.37
CA GLU A 135 -11.23 -8.52 -15.92
C GLU A 135 -11.32 -7.20 -15.15
N GLU A 136 -11.21 -7.24 -13.81
CA GLU A 136 -11.25 -6.05 -12.96
C GLU A 136 -9.99 -5.20 -13.17
N LEU A 137 -8.82 -5.86 -13.19
CA LEU A 137 -7.56 -5.18 -13.45
C LEU A 137 -7.50 -4.56 -14.85
N ASN A 138 -7.97 -5.30 -15.88
CA ASN A 138 -7.94 -4.82 -17.26
C ASN A 138 -8.80 -3.57 -17.47
N LYS A 139 -9.92 -3.42 -16.77
CA LYS A 139 -10.75 -2.20 -16.81
C LYS A 139 -9.98 -0.95 -16.36
N LEU A 140 -8.99 -1.12 -15.49
CA LEU A 140 -8.16 -0.04 -14.96
C LEU A 140 -6.90 0.19 -15.80
N LEU A 141 -6.56 -0.72 -16.72
CA LEU A 141 -5.38 -0.61 -17.58
C LEU A 141 -5.71 -0.11 -19.00
N ILE A 142 -6.98 -0.21 -19.39
CA ILE A 142 -7.49 0.20 -20.70
C ILE A 142 -8.23 1.53 -20.52
N LYS A 143 -7.50 2.65 -20.48
CA LYS A 143 -8.04 4.00 -20.65
C LYS A 143 -7.11 4.80 -21.56
#